data_AF-A0A9E1XY26-F1
#
_entry.id   AF-A0A9E1XY26-F1
#
_cell.length_a   1.000
_cell.length_b   1.000
_cell.length_c   1.000
_cell.angle_alpha   90.00
_cell.angle_beta   90.00
_cell.angle_gamma   90.00
#
_symmetry.space_group_name_H-M   'P 1'
#
loop_
_entity.id
_entity.type
_entity.pdbx_description
1 polymer ?
#
loop_
_entity_poly.entity_id
_entity_poly.type
_entity_poly.pdbx_seq_one_letter_code
_entity_poly.pdbx_strand_id
1 'polypeptide(L)'
;MNNNTGSTNTKDQEVAESPALCFSEAPQRLCDDETVAAAQYGTEDDIFYEEEILKNYETLRKEEKAAGRDTFVVKYTENDKAIVDINTVGIDASAAMLIIDRGKDLNVSGLRTSKKKKKKKTEASPAKTIESAGLTPLAIRMFGGGLGGVQEINKMIKNHGPALITIQGAASQEYHIVVDDISNKNEEVRLRDPNKGREITVALSALTKRFVGGLIIQSKYERTYPGMHCNEDMIYPYAEAAVDMDIFYDEEILRVHSPVREECTKEEGCVAYSANGTALIQQQSIRGSFAAAAAMLIIDNGKTPDYATLKKTCAEDEEFSPLQDASLMPMETRIATSKEGIKDLKELIEKNGSALVTIHDSIVGDHTIVVDEISSDLKNVCLRDPNHGWEITVKSRALRKRLKGGDIVIQVKKNA
;
A
#
# COMPACT_ATOMS: atom_id res chain seq x y z
N MET A 1 91.10 8.24 29.25
CA MET A 1 91.41 8.05 27.82
C MET A 1 90.10 7.61 27.19
N ASN A 2 89.21 8.49 26.71
CA ASN A 2 89.31 9.44 25.58
C ASN A 2 89.48 8.67 24.24
N ASN A 3 88.64 8.78 23.20
CA ASN A 3 87.58 9.76 22.81
C ASN A 3 86.25 9.01 22.41
N ASN A 4 85.03 9.56 22.36
CA ASN A 4 84.43 10.72 21.64
C ASN A 4 84.55 10.63 20.09
N THR A 5 83.55 10.88 19.23
CA THR A 5 82.14 11.39 19.27
C THR A 5 81.22 10.57 18.30
N GLY A 6 79.91 10.80 18.02
CA GLY A 6 78.83 11.65 18.57
C GLY A 6 77.87 12.28 17.50
N SER A 7 76.59 12.53 17.84
CA SER A 7 75.57 13.39 17.12
C SER A 7 74.84 12.84 15.85
N THR A 8 73.55 13.09 15.52
CA THR A 8 72.35 13.68 16.21
C THR A 8 71.01 13.48 15.43
N ASN A 9 69.89 13.42 16.17
CA ASN A 9 68.51 13.94 15.92
C ASN A 9 67.59 13.51 14.74
N THR A 10 66.54 12.75 15.13
CA THR A 10 65.08 12.99 14.94
C THR A 10 64.54 14.13 14.05
N LYS A 11 63.50 13.83 13.24
CA LYS A 11 62.13 14.41 13.40
C LYS A 11 61.05 13.70 12.57
N ASP A 12 59.80 13.90 12.98
CA ASP A 12 58.57 13.21 12.55
C ASP A 12 57.85 13.83 11.32
N GLN A 13 56.66 13.29 11.03
CA GLN A 13 55.57 13.80 10.16
C GLN A 13 55.73 13.61 8.63
N GLU A 14 54.66 13.50 7.83
CA GLU A 14 53.23 13.09 7.98
C GLU A 14 52.61 13.08 6.55
N VAL A 15 51.35 12.68 6.40
CA VAL A 15 50.48 12.87 5.23
C VAL A 15 50.79 12.00 3.99
N ALA A 16 49.83 11.14 3.65
CA ALA A 16 49.72 10.51 2.34
C ALA A 16 48.60 11.20 1.54
N GLU A 17 48.93 11.79 0.39
CA GLU A 17 47.96 12.28 -0.59
C GLU A 17 48.26 11.70 -1.98
N SER A 18 47.25 11.07 -2.57
CA SER A 18 47.04 10.99 -4.02
C SER A 18 46.22 12.22 -4.47
N PRO A 19 45.98 12.52 -5.76
CA PRO A 19 46.21 11.70 -6.97
C PRO A 19 46.78 12.44 -8.20
N ALA A 20 47.10 11.69 -9.27
CA ALA A 20 46.98 12.17 -10.65
C ALA A 20 46.99 10.99 -11.65
N LEU A 21 45.81 10.56 -12.12
CA LEU A 21 45.69 9.68 -13.29
C LEU A 21 45.23 10.51 -14.50
N CYS A 22 46.10 10.63 -15.49
CA CYS A 22 45.74 11.20 -16.78
C CYS A 22 44.86 10.23 -17.56
N PHE A 23 43.71 10.70 -18.04
CA PHE A 23 43.03 10.07 -19.17
C PHE A 23 42.76 11.12 -20.27
N SER A 24 43.22 10.80 -21.46
CA SER A 24 43.15 11.64 -22.65
C SER A 24 41.79 11.53 -23.35
N GLU A 25 41.27 12.69 -23.72
CA GLU A 25 40.45 13.05 -24.91
C GLU A 25 39.59 11.98 -25.63
N ALA A 26 38.37 12.43 -25.97
CA ALA A 26 37.38 11.70 -26.76
C ALA A 26 37.78 11.52 -28.24
N PRO A 27 36.90 10.90 -29.05
CA PRO A 27 36.27 11.76 -30.06
C PRO A 27 34.74 11.64 -30.15
N GLN A 28 34.14 12.74 -30.60
CA GLN A 28 32.72 12.86 -30.95
C GLN A 28 32.37 12.00 -32.17
N ARG A 29 31.09 11.61 -32.28
CA ARG A 29 30.41 11.49 -33.57
C ARG A 29 28.95 11.91 -33.47
N LEU A 30 28.57 12.86 -34.32
CA LEU A 30 27.20 13.20 -34.69
C LEU A 30 26.74 12.27 -35.83
N CYS A 31 25.44 11.95 -35.88
CA CYS A 31 24.57 12.09 -37.06
C CYS A 31 23.18 11.46 -36.79
N ASP A 32 22.17 12.34 -36.76
CA ASP A 32 20.96 12.34 -37.61
C ASP A 32 19.87 11.23 -37.50
N ASP A 33 18.67 11.74 -37.22
CA ASP A 33 17.34 11.47 -37.80
C ASP A 33 16.53 10.14 -37.65
N GLU A 34 15.25 10.40 -37.34
CA GLU A 34 14.01 9.67 -37.66
C GLU A 34 13.95 8.13 -37.61
N THR A 35 13.19 7.59 -36.64
CA THR A 35 12.02 6.75 -37.00
C THR A 35 10.91 6.81 -35.95
N VAL A 36 9.69 7.14 -36.37
CA VAL A 36 8.48 6.97 -35.56
C VAL A 36 8.00 5.51 -35.67
N ALA A 37 8.15 4.74 -34.60
CA ALA A 37 7.57 3.40 -34.50
C ALA A 37 6.29 3.44 -33.64
N ALA A 38 5.14 3.57 -34.29
CA ALA A 38 3.85 3.34 -33.65
C ALA A 38 3.70 1.85 -33.35
N ALA A 39 3.72 1.48 -32.07
CA ALA A 39 3.50 0.10 -31.64
C ALA A 39 2.01 -0.26 -31.76
N GLN A 40 1.60 -0.78 -32.91
CA GLN A 40 0.34 -1.52 -33.04
C GLN A 40 0.48 -2.85 -32.28
N TYR A 41 -0.20 -2.97 -31.14
CA TYR A 41 -0.47 -4.23 -30.47
C TYR A 41 -1.97 -4.34 -30.20
N GLY A 42 -2.51 -5.52 -30.44
CA GLY A 42 -3.94 -5.78 -30.62
C GLY A 42 -4.12 -6.74 -31.79
N THR A 43 -3.75 -8.00 -31.57
CA THR A 43 -3.95 -9.10 -32.52
C THR A 43 -5.42 -9.52 -32.53
N GLU A 44 -5.95 -9.95 -33.68
CA GLU A 44 -7.38 -10.27 -33.84
C GLU A 44 -7.87 -11.41 -32.89
N ASP A 45 -6.96 -12.21 -32.34
CA ASP A 45 -7.23 -13.27 -31.37
C ASP A 45 -7.79 -12.74 -30.01
N ASP A 46 -7.45 -11.52 -29.59
CA ASP A 46 -7.95 -10.95 -28.33
C ASP A 46 -9.46 -10.63 -28.40
N ILE A 47 -9.97 -10.30 -29.59
CA ILE A 47 -11.37 -9.93 -29.83
C ILE A 47 -12.29 -11.16 -29.70
N PHE A 48 -11.83 -12.34 -30.11
CA PHE A 48 -12.60 -13.58 -30.00
C PHE A 48 -12.83 -14.03 -28.55
N TYR A 49 -11.88 -13.76 -27.65
CA TYR A 49 -12.03 -14.07 -26.23
C TYR A 49 -13.11 -13.23 -25.55
N GLU A 50 -13.25 -11.94 -25.88
CA GLU A 50 -14.30 -11.09 -25.29
C GLU A 50 -15.71 -11.54 -25.66
N GLU A 51 -15.98 -11.87 -26.93
CA GLU A 51 -17.31 -12.32 -27.36
C GLU A 51 -17.73 -13.65 -26.70
N GLU A 52 -16.80 -14.61 -26.58
CA GLU A 52 -17.11 -15.89 -25.95
C GLU A 52 -17.33 -15.74 -24.43
N ILE A 53 -16.53 -14.91 -23.75
CA ILE A 53 -16.74 -14.55 -22.33
C ILE A 53 -18.10 -13.86 -22.14
N LEU A 54 -18.48 -12.91 -23.01
CA LEU A 54 -19.77 -12.22 -22.95
C LEU A 54 -20.96 -13.15 -23.21
N LYS A 55 -20.83 -14.10 -24.12
CA LYS A 55 -21.86 -15.09 -24.45
C LYS A 55 -22.06 -16.13 -23.34
N ASN A 56 -20.97 -16.60 -22.74
CA ASN A 56 -20.99 -17.47 -21.57
C ASN A 56 -21.57 -16.72 -20.35
N TYR A 57 -21.21 -15.44 -20.17
CA TYR A 57 -21.79 -14.55 -19.15
C TYR A 57 -23.31 -14.38 -19.29
N GLU A 58 -23.80 -14.08 -20.51
CA GLU A 58 -25.25 -13.96 -20.74
C GLU A 58 -26.01 -15.25 -20.43
N THR A 59 -25.39 -16.41 -20.69
CA THR A 59 -25.97 -17.72 -20.43
C THR A 59 -26.07 -17.97 -18.92
N LEU A 60 -24.97 -17.81 -18.19
CA LEU A 60 -24.92 -17.90 -16.73
C LEU A 60 -25.91 -16.93 -16.05
N ARG A 61 -26.00 -15.68 -16.54
CA ARG A 61 -26.97 -14.68 -16.06
C ARG A 61 -28.42 -15.12 -16.25
N LYS A 62 -28.74 -15.77 -17.38
CA LYS A 62 -30.09 -16.29 -17.66
C LYS A 62 -30.41 -17.49 -16.78
N GLU A 63 -29.43 -18.37 -16.54
CA GLU A 63 -29.57 -19.56 -15.71
C GLU A 63 -29.75 -19.23 -14.21
N GLU A 64 -28.91 -18.39 -13.62
CA GLU A 64 -29.03 -18.01 -12.20
C GLU A 64 -30.32 -17.23 -11.93
N LYS A 65 -30.73 -16.37 -12.88
CA LYS A 65 -32.03 -15.68 -12.86
C LYS A 65 -33.21 -16.66 -12.94
N ALA A 66 -33.10 -17.73 -13.73
CA ALA A 66 -34.12 -18.78 -13.81
C ALA A 66 -34.15 -19.65 -12.54
N ALA A 67 -32.99 -19.90 -11.93
CA ALA A 67 -32.86 -20.59 -10.65
C ALA A 67 -33.32 -19.76 -9.44
N GLY A 68 -33.65 -18.48 -9.63
CA GLY A 68 -34.10 -17.59 -8.56
C GLY A 68 -33.02 -17.28 -7.51
N ARG A 69 -31.73 -17.42 -7.87
CA ARG A 69 -30.61 -17.09 -6.99
C ARG A 69 -30.24 -15.63 -7.16
N ASP A 70 -29.97 -14.97 -6.03
CA ASP A 70 -29.55 -13.56 -6.00
C ASP A 70 -28.04 -13.46 -6.33
N THR A 71 -27.67 -13.59 -7.60
CA THR A 71 -26.28 -13.42 -8.06
C THR A 71 -26.01 -11.98 -8.51
N PHE A 72 -24.98 -11.36 -7.91
CA PHE A 72 -24.33 -10.16 -8.46
C PHE A 72 -23.05 -10.58 -9.19
N VAL A 73 -22.70 -9.89 -10.27
CA VAL A 73 -21.43 -10.13 -10.97
C VAL A 73 -20.53 -8.93 -10.83
N VAL A 74 -19.35 -9.17 -10.27
CA VAL A 74 -18.26 -8.20 -10.19
C VAL A 74 -17.38 -8.38 -11.42
N LYS A 75 -17.37 -7.39 -12.29
CA LYS A 75 -16.35 -7.21 -13.32
C LYS A 75 -15.27 -6.27 -12.78
N TYR A 76 -14.08 -6.29 -13.37
CA TYR A 76 -13.04 -5.31 -13.10
C TYR A 76 -12.65 -4.61 -14.41
N THR A 77 -12.33 -3.32 -14.35
CA THR A 77 -11.70 -2.62 -15.48
C THR A 77 -10.22 -2.97 -15.58
N GLU A 78 -9.57 -2.58 -16.68
CA GLU A 78 -8.11 -2.67 -16.86
C GLU A 78 -7.28 -1.99 -15.74
N ASN A 79 -7.91 -1.12 -14.94
CA ASN A 79 -7.31 -0.41 -13.81
C ASN A 79 -7.66 -1.03 -12.44
N ASP A 80 -8.04 -2.32 -12.41
CA ASP A 80 -8.48 -3.07 -11.22
C ASP A 80 -9.67 -2.42 -10.47
N LYS A 81 -10.54 -1.68 -11.16
CA LYS A 81 -11.74 -1.04 -10.57
C LYS A 81 -12.97 -1.91 -10.72
N ALA A 82 -13.69 -2.16 -9.63
CA ALA A 82 -14.89 -3.00 -9.64
C ALA A 82 -16.04 -2.36 -10.44
N ILE A 83 -16.83 -3.20 -11.08
CA ILE A 83 -18.09 -2.86 -11.75
C ILE A 83 -19.09 -3.95 -11.35
N VAL A 84 -20.18 -3.59 -10.68
CA VAL A 84 -21.12 -4.58 -10.11
C VAL A 84 -22.46 -4.56 -10.85
N ASP A 85 -22.75 -5.60 -11.64
CA ASP A 85 -24.07 -5.84 -12.23
C ASP A 85 -24.96 -6.53 -11.18
N ILE A 86 -25.76 -5.73 -10.47
CA ILE A 86 -26.72 -6.23 -9.47
C ILE A 86 -28.08 -6.51 -10.14
N ASN A 87 -28.39 -7.79 -10.31
CA ASN A 87 -29.76 -8.23 -10.67
C ASN A 87 -30.71 -8.26 -9.45
N THR A 88 -30.17 -8.06 -8.23
CA THR A 88 -30.86 -8.20 -6.95
C THR A 88 -31.64 -6.95 -6.55
N VAL A 89 -32.95 -7.11 -6.31
CA VAL A 89 -33.82 -6.00 -5.90
C VAL A 89 -33.50 -5.54 -4.47
N GLY A 90 -32.97 -4.33 -4.32
CA GLY A 90 -32.93 -3.59 -3.05
C GLY A 90 -31.54 -3.28 -2.47
N ILE A 91 -30.46 -3.59 -3.19
CA ILE A 91 -29.10 -3.16 -2.87
C ILE A 91 -28.72 -2.02 -3.83
N ASP A 92 -28.18 -0.93 -3.28
CA ASP A 92 -27.60 0.14 -4.09
C ASP A 92 -26.28 -0.33 -4.74
N ALA A 93 -26.25 -0.42 -6.07
CA ALA A 93 -25.11 -0.94 -6.81
C ALA A 93 -23.87 -0.04 -6.72
N SER A 94 -24.06 1.26 -6.51
CA SER A 94 -22.99 2.23 -6.32
C SER A 94 -22.29 2.05 -4.97
N ALA A 95 -23.05 1.82 -3.90
CA ALA A 95 -22.55 1.46 -2.59
C ALA A 95 -21.83 0.10 -2.61
N ALA A 96 -22.39 -0.90 -3.30
CA ALA A 96 -21.76 -2.21 -3.45
C ALA A 96 -20.41 -2.14 -4.20
N MET A 97 -20.34 -1.35 -5.29
CA MET A 97 -19.08 -1.08 -5.99
C MET A 97 -18.01 -0.51 -5.07
N LEU A 98 -18.36 0.50 -4.26
CA LEU A 98 -17.43 1.10 -3.31
C LEU A 98 -17.01 0.16 -2.17
N ILE A 99 -17.89 -0.72 -1.68
CA ILE A 99 -17.54 -1.74 -0.68
C ILE A 99 -16.47 -2.68 -1.26
N ILE A 100 -16.67 -3.15 -2.49
CA ILE A 100 -15.77 -4.10 -3.16
C ILE A 100 -14.44 -3.43 -3.58
N ASP A 101 -14.46 -2.20 -4.10
CA ASP A 101 -13.24 -1.42 -4.41
C ASP A 101 -12.34 -1.19 -3.18
N ARG A 102 -12.91 -1.21 -1.97
CA ARG A 102 -12.18 -1.05 -0.70
C ARG A 102 -11.80 -2.39 -0.06
N GLY A 103 -11.94 -3.51 -0.80
CA GLY A 103 -11.54 -4.85 -0.34
C GLY A 103 -12.40 -5.40 0.80
N LYS A 104 -13.66 -4.95 0.94
CA LYS A 104 -14.59 -5.44 1.97
C LYS A 104 -15.57 -6.44 1.37
N ASP A 105 -15.89 -7.49 2.14
CA ASP A 105 -16.90 -8.47 1.77
C ASP A 105 -18.31 -7.85 1.80
N LEU A 106 -19.04 -7.96 0.69
CA LEU A 106 -20.41 -7.47 0.59
C LEU A 106 -21.38 -8.44 1.28
N ASN A 107 -21.66 -8.21 2.57
CA ASN A 107 -22.62 -9.03 3.32
C ASN A 107 -24.09 -8.74 2.91
N VAL A 108 -24.51 -9.35 1.81
CA VAL A 108 -25.87 -9.26 1.26
C VAL A 108 -26.98 -9.78 2.19
N SER A 109 -26.66 -10.55 3.24
CA SER A 109 -27.67 -11.09 4.16
C SER A 109 -28.35 -10.01 5.02
N GLY A 110 -27.59 -8.99 5.44
CA GLY A 110 -28.08 -7.84 6.22
C GLY A 110 -28.82 -6.78 5.40
N LEU A 111 -28.57 -6.73 4.08
CA LEU A 111 -29.11 -5.71 3.17
C LEU A 111 -30.56 -5.99 2.71
N ARG A 112 -31.11 -7.16 3.05
CA ARG A 112 -32.47 -7.54 2.66
C ARG A 112 -33.53 -6.74 3.41
N THR A 113 -34.10 -5.73 2.76
CA THR A 113 -35.38 -5.15 3.22
C THR A 113 -36.44 -6.25 3.26
N SER A 114 -37.05 -6.44 4.44
CA SER A 114 -37.98 -7.57 4.65
C SER A 114 -39.13 -7.55 3.64
N LYS A 115 -39.47 -8.72 3.04
CA LYS A 115 -40.59 -8.88 2.09
C LYS A 115 -41.98 -8.70 2.74
N LYS A 116 -42.24 -7.57 3.40
CA LYS A 116 -43.53 -7.24 4.01
C LYS A 116 -44.50 -6.65 2.97
N LYS A 117 -45.48 -7.47 2.57
CA LYS A 117 -46.76 -7.18 1.88
C LYS A 117 -46.92 -5.75 1.31
N LYS A 118 -46.78 -5.60 -0.01
CA LYS A 118 -47.43 -4.61 -0.92
C LYS A 118 -47.52 -3.12 -0.49
N LYS A 119 -46.82 -2.66 0.55
CA LYS A 119 -46.57 -1.23 0.79
C LYS A 119 -45.31 -0.81 0.04
N LYS A 120 -45.29 0.47 -0.38
CA LYS A 120 -44.22 1.16 -1.14
C LYS A 120 -42.84 0.58 -0.83
N LYS A 121 -42.18 -0.04 -1.82
CA LYS A 121 -40.79 -0.49 -1.69
C LYS A 121 -39.93 0.74 -1.44
N THR A 122 -39.39 0.88 -0.24
CA THR A 122 -38.30 1.80 0.07
C THR A 122 -37.00 1.04 -0.12
N GLU A 123 -36.15 1.51 -1.04
CA GLU A 123 -34.79 1.01 -1.18
C GLU A 123 -33.97 1.32 0.07
N ALA A 124 -32.93 0.52 0.34
CA ALA A 124 -32.02 0.79 1.44
C ALA A 124 -31.20 2.05 1.10
N SER A 125 -31.17 3.03 2.01
CA SER A 125 -30.32 4.22 1.82
C SER A 125 -28.86 3.78 1.67
N PRO A 126 -28.10 4.32 0.70
CA PRO A 126 -26.71 3.95 0.48
C PRO A 126 -25.87 4.01 1.77
N ALA A 127 -26.07 5.05 2.60
CA ALA A 127 -25.39 5.20 3.89
C ALA A 127 -25.50 3.96 4.78
N LYS A 128 -26.69 3.34 4.88
CA LYS A 128 -26.89 2.13 5.69
C LYS A 128 -26.21 0.89 5.10
N THR A 129 -26.17 0.80 3.77
CA THR A 129 -25.43 -0.26 3.07
C THR A 129 -23.94 -0.15 3.38
N ILE A 130 -23.41 1.07 3.36
CA ILE A 130 -22.00 1.42 3.63
C ILE A 130 -21.64 1.16 5.10
N GLU A 131 -22.46 1.65 6.04
CA GLU A 131 -22.33 1.40 7.49
C GLU A 131 -22.31 -0.11 7.79
N SER A 132 -23.17 -0.90 7.13
CA SER A 132 -23.23 -2.36 7.34
C SER A 132 -21.98 -3.12 6.89
N ALA A 133 -21.13 -2.50 6.07
CA ALA A 133 -19.82 -3.02 5.65
C ALA A 133 -18.65 -2.50 6.52
N GLY A 134 -18.94 -1.78 7.61
CA GLY A 134 -17.93 -1.20 8.49
C GLY A 134 -17.21 0.01 7.90
N LEU A 135 -17.86 0.74 6.97
CA LEU A 135 -17.34 1.98 6.39
C LEU A 135 -18.12 3.19 6.94
N THR A 136 -17.44 4.30 7.21
CA THR A 136 -18.06 5.51 7.76
C THR A 136 -18.50 6.46 6.63
N PRO A 137 -19.82 6.69 6.42
CA PRO A 137 -20.29 7.67 5.46
C PRO A 137 -20.09 9.11 5.99
N LEU A 138 -19.30 9.90 5.27
CA LEU A 138 -19.15 11.33 5.49
C LEU A 138 -20.15 12.09 4.59
N ALA A 139 -21.34 12.34 5.11
CA ALA A 139 -22.37 13.09 4.38
C ALA A 139 -22.00 14.57 4.23
N ILE A 140 -21.80 15.03 2.99
CA ILE A 140 -21.53 16.45 2.69
C ILE A 140 -22.68 17.03 1.87
N ARG A 141 -23.53 17.79 2.57
CA ARG A 141 -24.46 18.71 1.93
C ARG A 141 -23.71 19.92 1.39
N MET A 142 -23.33 19.86 0.13
CA MET A 142 -22.88 21.05 -0.59
C MET A 142 -24.10 21.95 -0.84
N PHE A 143 -24.10 23.15 -0.24
CA PHE A 143 -25.12 24.16 -0.50
C PHE A 143 -24.67 25.07 -1.64
N GLY A 144 -25.26 24.87 -2.82
CA GLY A 144 -25.03 25.69 -4.01
C GLY A 144 -24.20 24.98 -5.09
N GLY A 145 -24.76 24.86 -6.30
CA GLY A 145 -24.05 24.38 -7.47
C GLY A 145 -23.06 25.43 -7.98
N GLY A 146 -21.78 25.29 -7.64
CA GLY A 146 -20.71 26.20 -8.05
C GLY A 146 -19.33 25.54 -8.02
N LEU A 147 -18.31 26.21 -8.57
CA LEU A 147 -16.95 25.66 -8.69
C LEU A 147 -16.36 25.23 -7.34
N GLY A 148 -16.63 25.96 -6.25
CA GLY A 148 -16.08 25.69 -4.92
C GLY A 148 -16.38 24.26 -4.44
N GLY A 149 -17.64 23.82 -4.55
CA GLY A 149 -18.00 22.45 -4.18
C GLY A 149 -17.30 21.38 -5.03
N VAL A 150 -17.03 21.67 -6.30
CA VAL A 150 -16.28 20.77 -7.19
C VAL A 150 -14.79 20.70 -6.81
N GLN A 151 -14.18 21.82 -6.42
CA GLN A 151 -12.80 21.86 -5.92
C GLN A 151 -12.69 21.10 -4.60
N GLU A 152 -13.70 21.21 -3.73
CA GLU A 152 -13.81 20.46 -2.50
C GLU A 152 -13.94 18.95 -2.78
N ILE A 153 -14.81 18.53 -3.71
CA ILE A 153 -14.90 17.12 -4.14
C ILE A 153 -13.55 16.62 -4.67
N ASN A 154 -12.85 17.39 -5.51
CA ASN A 154 -11.53 16.97 -6.01
C ASN A 154 -10.51 16.82 -4.87
N LYS A 155 -10.44 17.80 -3.95
CA LYS A 155 -9.60 17.72 -2.75
C LYS A 155 -9.91 16.47 -1.93
N MET A 156 -11.19 16.11 -1.78
CA MET A 156 -11.61 14.94 -1.02
C MET A 156 -11.32 13.62 -1.75
N ILE A 157 -11.49 13.56 -3.07
CA ILE A 157 -11.12 12.36 -3.86
C ILE A 157 -9.60 12.13 -3.79
N LYS A 158 -8.79 13.19 -3.85
CA LYS A 158 -7.34 13.09 -3.67
C LYS A 158 -6.92 12.62 -2.28
N ASN A 159 -7.63 13.07 -1.24
CA ASN A 159 -7.29 12.75 0.14
C ASN A 159 -7.88 11.41 0.64
N HIS A 160 -8.94 10.90 0.00
CA HIS A 160 -9.72 9.76 0.51
C HIS A 160 -10.04 8.68 -0.56
N GLY A 161 -9.65 8.88 -1.82
CA GLY A 161 -9.99 8.00 -2.94
C GLY A 161 -11.43 8.17 -3.43
N PRO A 162 -11.97 7.18 -4.17
CA PRO A 162 -13.27 7.31 -4.84
C PRO A 162 -14.42 7.65 -3.90
N ALA A 163 -15.29 8.55 -4.35
CA ALA A 163 -16.43 9.08 -3.58
C ALA A 163 -17.78 8.72 -4.23
N LEU A 164 -18.81 8.51 -3.41
CA LEU A 164 -20.19 8.41 -3.89
C LEU A 164 -20.84 9.79 -3.96
N ILE A 165 -21.51 10.09 -5.06
CA ILE A 165 -22.15 11.37 -5.31
C ILE A 165 -23.60 11.15 -5.74
N THR A 166 -24.52 11.96 -5.20
CA THR A 166 -25.93 11.96 -5.59
C THR A 166 -26.21 13.18 -6.49
N ILE A 167 -26.37 12.92 -7.79
CA ILE A 167 -26.83 13.95 -8.73
C ILE A 167 -28.34 13.84 -8.93
N GLN A 168 -28.99 14.96 -9.24
CA GLN A 168 -30.40 14.97 -9.61
C GLN A 168 -30.52 15.09 -11.13
N GLY A 169 -31.18 14.11 -11.74
CA GLY A 169 -31.51 14.08 -13.15
C GLY A 169 -32.76 14.89 -13.49
N ALA A 170 -33.18 14.79 -14.76
CA ALA A 170 -34.48 15.31 -15.18
C ALA A 170 -35.62 14.65 -14.38
N ALA A 171 -36.70 15.39 -14.13
CA ALA A 171 -37.84 14.97 -13.31
C ALA A 171 -37.49 14.64 -11.83
N SER A 172 -36.47 15.30 -11.27
CA SER A 172 -36.10 15.23 -9.85
C SER A 172 -35.63 13.86 -9.34
N GLN A 173 -35.38 12.90 -10.24
CA GLN A 173 -34.84 11.59 -9.89
C GLN A 173 -33.38 11.69 -9.42
N GLU A 174 -33.05 11.05 -8.31
CA GLU A 174 -31.69 10.95 -7.80
C GLU A 174 -30.92 9.80 -8.48
N TYR A 175 -29.62 10.01 -8.70
CA TYR A 175 -28.68 9.04 -9.28
C TYR A 175 -27.42 9.00 -8.42
N HIS A 176 -27.07 7.82 -7.92
CA HIS A 176 -25.86 7.59 -7.12
C HIS A 176 -24.71 7.13 -8.04
N ILE A 177 -23.64 7.91 -8.12
CA ILE A 177 -22.53 7.72 -9.06
C ILE A 177 -21.20 7.67 -8.30
N VAL A 178 -20.33 6.73 -8.65
CA VAL A 178 -18.97 6.67 -8.09
C VAL A 178 -18.05 7.56 -8.92
N VAL A 179 -17.30 8.43 -8.25
CA VAL A 179 -16.35 9.35 -8.86
C VAL A 179 -14.93 8.99 -8.42
N ASP A 180 -14.10 8.59 -9.38
CA ASP A 180 -12.74 8.11 -9.12
C ASP A 180 -11.68 9.20 -9.21
N ASP A 181 -11.85 10.14 -10.14
CA ASP A 181 -10.89 11.22 -10.40
C ASP A 181 -11.59 12.45 -11.02
N ILE A 182 -11.05 13.63 -10.72
CA ILE A 182 -11.42 14.92 -11.31
C ILE A 182 -10.16 15.54 -11.91
N SER A 183 -10.04 15.43 -13.23
CA SER A 183 -8.94 16.00 -13.99
C SER A 183 -9.08 17.52 -14.09
N ASN A 184 -8.29 18.23 -13.27
CA ASN A 184 -8.18 19.69 -13.33
C ASN A 184 -7.65 20.21 -14.67
N LYS A 185 -7.01 19.38 -15.50
CA LYS A 185 -6.41 19.82 -16.78
C LYS A 185 -7.44 20.03 -17.89
N ASN A 186 -8.52 19.25 -17.88
CA ASN A 186 -9.52 19.24 -18.95
C ASN A 186 -10.92 19.72 -18.51
N GLU A 187 -11.10 20.04 -17.22
CA GLU A 187 -12.42 20.15 -16.60
C GLU A 187 -13.28 18.89 -16.83
N GLU A 188 -12.69 17.71 -16.67
CA GLU A 188 -13.33 16.42 -16.89
C GLU A 188 -13.42 15.60 -15.62
N VAL A 189 -14.55 14.92 -15.43
CA VAL A 189 -14.81 13.98 -14.34
C VAL A 189 -14.97 12.59 -14.91
N ARG A 190 -14.21 11.63 -14.38
CA ARG A 190 -14.44 10.20 -14.66
C ARG A 190 -15.44 9.65 -13.65
N LEU A 191 -16.57 9.21 -14.18
CA LEU A 191 -17.67 8.61 -13.44
C LEU A 191 -17.78 7.13 -13.79
N ARG A 192 -18.02 6.26 -12.82
CA ARG A 192 -18.55 4.91 -13.08
C ARG A 192 -20.06 4.90 -12.90
N ASP A 193 -20.80 4.53 -13.94
CA ASP A 193 -22.26 4.30 -13.89
C ASP A 193 -22.50 2.82 -13.51
N PRO A 194 -22.90 2.53 -12.25
CA PRO A 194 -23.05 1.16 -11.77
C PRO A 194 -24.19 0.43 -12.49
N ASN A 195 -25.22 1.15 -12.92
CA ASN A 195 -26.40 0.56 -13.57
C ASN A 195 -26.11 0.15 -15.03
N LYS A 196 -25.07 0.72 -15.64
CA LYS A 196 -24.66 0.43 -17.03
C LYS A 196 -23.30 -0.24 -17.14
N GLY A 197 -22.62 -0.45 -16.02
CA GLY A 197 -21.31 -1.08 -15.94
C GLY A 197 -20.26 -0.46 -16.86
N ARG A 198 -20.20 0.89 -16.90
CA ARG A 198 -19.30 1.62 -17.81
C ARG A 198 -18.72 2.86 -17.15
N GLU A 199 -17.49 3.20 -17.52
CA GLU A 199 -16.93 4.53 -17.29
C GLU A 199 -17.60 5.55 -18.24
N ILE A 200 -17.81 6.76 -17.74
CA ILE A 200 -18.34 7.91 -18.48
C ILE A 200 -17.50 9.12 -18.09
N THR A 201 -16.78 9.69 -19.06
CA THR A 201 -16.19 11.02 -18.89
C THR A 201 -17.28 12.07 -19.12
N VAL A 202 -17.45 13.00 -18.18
CA VAL A 202 -18.34 14.16 -18.35
C VAL A 202 -17.59 15.45 -18.08
N ALA A 203 -17.97 16.52 -18.78
CA ALA A 203 -17.52 17.87 -18.44
C ALA A 203 -17.97 18.23 -17.01
N LEU A 204 -17.05 18.75 -16.22
CA LEU A 204 -17.22 19.20 -14.84
C LEU A 204 -18.36 20.24 -14.73
N SER A 205 -18.46 21.11 -15.73
CA SER A 205 -19.53 22.11 -15.89
C SER A 205 -20.92 21.53 -16.19
N ALA A 206 -21.02 20.27 -16.63
CA ALA A 206 -22.28 19.54 -16.75
C ALA A 206 -22.66 18.86 -15.42
N LEU A 207 -21.67 18.42 -14.63
CA LEU A 207 -21.89 17.84 -13.31
C LEU A 207 -22.36 18.90 -12.29
N THR A 208 -21.70 20.06 -12.23
CA THR A 208 -22.05 21.15 -11.29
C THR A 208 -23.48 21.64 -11.42
N LYS A 209 -24.04 21.65 -12.64
CA LYS A 209 -25.43 22.06 -12.93
C LYS A 209 -26.49 21.05 -12.47
N ARG A 210 -26.09 19.83 -12.09
CA ARG A 210 -26.99 18.73 -11.69
C ARG A 210 -26.68 18.17 -10.30
N PHE A 211 -25.72 18.75 -9.60
CA PHE A 211 -25.31 18.31 -8.27
C PHE A 211 -26.34 18.75 -7.22
N VAL A 212 -26.82 17.81 -6.39
CA VAL A 212 -27.83 18.10 -5.34
C VAL A 212 -27.41 17.58 -3.95
N GLY A 213 -26.47 16.62 -3.85
CA GLY A 213 -25.82 16.27 -2.59
C GLY A 213 -24.68 15.25 -2.75
N GLY A 214 -23.67 15.31 -1.87
CA GLY A 214 -22.61 14.31 -1.82
C GLY A 214 -22.78 13.39 -0.61
N LEU A 215 -22.65 12.08 -0.81
CA LEU A 215 -22.48 11.13 0.30
C LEU A 215 -21.08 10.52 0.17
N ILE A 216 -20.08 11.25 0.61
CA ILE A 216 -18.71 10.78 0.48
C ILE A 216 -18.52 9.61 1.43
N ILE A 217 -17.89 8.55 0.96
CA ILE A 217 -17.47 7.46 1.83
C ILE A 217 -16.06 7.79 2.26
N GLN A 218 -15.89 8.26 3.49
CA GLN A 218 -14.56 8.19 4.07
C GLN A 218 -14.31 6.73 4.42
N SER A 219 -13.64 6.02 3.51
CA SER A 219 -12.62 5.10 3.98
C SER A 219 -11.41 5.94 4.42
N LYS A 220 -11.57 6.67 5.53
CA LYS A 220 -10.51 6.54 6.50
C LYS A 220 -10.53 5.06 6.85
N TYR A 221 -9.54 4.33 6.35
CA TYR A 221 -8.86 3.44 7.28
C TYR A 221 -8.44 4.38 8.41
N GLU A 222 -9.23 4.42 9.48
CA GLU A 222 -8.75 5.00 10.72
C GLU A 222 -7.64 4.06 11.15
N ARG A 223 -6.44 4.40 10.68
CA ARG A 223 -5.16 3.88 11.12
C ARG A 223 -5.13 4.17 12.61
N THR A 224 -5.69 3.25 13.36
CA THR A 224 -5.36 3.05 14.75
C THR A 224 -3.95 2.48 14.72
N TYR A 225 -2.98 3.39 14.54
CA TYR A 225 -1.62 3.12 14.94
C TYR A 225 -1.71 2.55 16.36
N PRO A 226 -1.06 1.40 16.68
CA PRO A 226 -0.89 1.04 18.07
C PRO A 226 -0.28 2.27 18.75
N GLY A 227 -0.79 2.63 19.92
CA GLY A 227 -0.30 3.81 20.62
C GLY A 227 1.21 3.67 20.77
N MET A 228 1.98 4.65 20.34
CA MET A 228 3.44 4.56 20.39
C MET A 228 3.87 4.24 21.83
N HIS A 229 4.28 3.00 22.06
CA HIS A 229 4.85 2.56 23.34
C HIS A 229 6.32 2.98 23.46
N CYS A 230 6.67 4.07 22.78
CA CYS A 230 7.89 4.83 22.98
C CYS A 230 7.89 5.36 24.42
N ASN A 231 9.00 5.14 25.12
CA ASN A 231 9.19 5.67 26.47
C ASN A 231 9.00 7.20 26.44
N GLU A 232 8.11 7.77 27.27
CA GLU A 232 7.72 9.19 27.19
C GLU A 232 8.94 10.13 27.28
N ASP A 233 9.96 9.74 28.06
CA ASP A 233 11.25 10.43 28.21
C ASP A 233 12.12 10.47 26.94
N MET A 234 11.81 9.68 25.91
CA MET A 234 12.53 9.63 24.63
C MET A 234 11.71 10.16 23.44
N ILE A 235 10.57 10.82 23.71
CA ILE A 235 9.82 11.57 22.70
C ILE A 235 10.66 12.78 22.28
N TYR A 236 11.54 12.58 21.29
CA TYR A 236 12.22 13.67 20.60
C TYR A 236 11.18 14.67 20.06
N PRO A 237 11.49 15.98 19.99
CA PRO A 237 10.56 17.01 19.51
C PRO A 237 10.12 16.88 18.03
N TYR A 238 10.53 15.80 17.34
CA TYR A 238 10.05 15.39 16.03
C TYR A 238 8.85 14.44 16.07
N ALA A 239 8.39 13.97 17.25
CA ALA A 239 7.29 13.01 17.33
C ALA A 239 5.98 13.53 16.72
N GLU A 240 5.70 14.84 16.76
CA GLU A 240 4.55 15.45 16.06
C GLU A 240 4.71 15.44 14.53
N ALA A 241 5.94 15.42 14.01
CA ALA A 241 6.24 15.36 12.57
C ALA A 241 6.39 13.91 12.05
N ALA A 242 6.68 12.94 12.93
CA ALA A 242 6.84 11.54 12.58
C ALA A 242 5.53 10.83 12.23
N VAL A 243 4.38 11.35 12.70
CA VAL A 243 3.06 10.72 12.53
C VAL A 243 2.61 10.62 11.05
N ASP A 244 3.09 11.53 10.19
CA ASP A 244 2.73 11.60 8.76
C ASP A 244 3.81 10.98 7.83
N MET A 245 4.89 10.39 8.35
CA MET A 245 5.97 9.80 7.54
C MET A 245 5.70 8.33 7.16
N ASP A 246 4.65 8.12 6.38
CA ASP A 246 4.35 6.83 5.76
C ASP A 246 5.34 6.49 4.64
N ILE A 247 5.95 5.30 4.73
CA ILE A 247 6.78 4.78 3.64
C ILE A 247 5.91 4.25 2.50
N PHE A 248 4.76 3.62 2.79
CA PHE A 248 3.81 3.13 1.78
C PHE A 248 2.55 4.00 1.77
N TYR A 249 2.13 4.45 0.59
CA TYR A 249 0.89 5.23 0.44
C TYR A 249 -0.36 4.37 0.71
N ASP A 250 -1.46 4.99 1.12
CA ASP A 250 -2.74 4.32 1.40
C ASP A 250 -3.22 3.45 0.21
N GLU A 251 -3.06 3.91 -1.03
CA GLU A 251 -3.44 3.12 -2.22
C GLU A 251 -2.44 2.01 -2.60
N GLU A 252 -1.29 1.94 -1.93
CA GLU A 252 -0.30 0.86 -2.04
C GLU A 252 -0.53 -0.23 -0.98
N ILE A 253 -1.12 0.13 0.17
CA ILE A 253 -1.54 -0.79 1.24
C ILE A 253 -2.89 -1.43 0.88
N LEU A 254 -2.92 -2.76 0.79
CA LEU A 254 -4.14 -3.54 0.53
C LEU A 254 -4.86 -3.92 1.82
N ARG A 255 -4.10 -4.14 2.89
CA ARG A 255 -4.60 -4.56 4.20
C ARG A 255 -3.60 -4.23 5.30
N VAL A 256 -4.10 -3.77 6.44
CA VAL A 256 -3.39 -3.78 7.72
C VAL A 256 -3.96 -4.94 8.54
N HIS A 257 -3.10 -5.76 9.13
CA HIS A 257 -3.51 -6.88 9.98
C HIS A 257 -3.45 -6.46 11.45
N SER A 258 -4.52 -6.73 12.18
CA SER A 258 -4.57 -6.43 13.62
C SER A 258 -3.74 -7.47 14.40
N PRO A 259 -2.97 -7.05 15.42
CA PRO A 259 -2.33 -8.00 16.33
C PRO A 259 -3.39 -8.80 17.09
N VAL A 260 -3.07 -10.07 17.41
CA VAL A 260 -3.98 -10.98 18.13
C VAL A 260 -3.61 -11.16 19.60
N ARG A 261 -2.39 -10.80 19.97
CA ARG A 261 -1.83 -10.83 21.32
C ARG A 261 -0.78 -9.74 21.46
N GLU A 262 -0.61 -9.23 22.67
CA GLU A 262 0.45 -8.30 23.03
C GLU A 262 1.03 -8.68 24.39
N GLU A 263 2.34 -8.57 24.54
CA GLU A 263 3.09 -8.87 25.76
C GLU A 263 4.00 -7.68 26.07
N CYS A 264 3.77 -7.02 27.21
CA CYS A 264 4.52 -5.84 27.63
C CYS A 264 5.27 -6.09 28.94
N THR A 265 6.55 -5.73 28.99
CA THR A 265 7.33 -5.66 30.23
C THR A 265 7.97 -4.28 30.41
N LYS A 266 8.27 -3.90 31.66
CA LYS A 266 8.83 -2.57 31.96
C LYS A 266 10.23 -2.34 31.37
N GLU A 267 10.96 -3.42 31.13
CA GLU A 267 12.35 -3.37 30.71
C GLU A 267 12.45 -3.48 29.18
N GLU A 268 11.61 -4.32 28.58
CA GLU A 268 11.66 -4.72 27.18
C GLU A 268 10.71 -3.90 26.28
N GLY A 269 9.71 -3.23 26.85
CA GLY A 269 8.64 -2.56 26.09
C GLY A 269 7.50 -3.54 25.74
N CYS A 270 6.77 -3.26 24.67
CA CYS A 270 5.67 -4.09 24.20
C CYS A 270 6.05 -4.83 22.90
N VAL A 271 5.77 -6.15 22.87
CA VAL A 271 5.84 -6.99 21.68
C VAL A 271 4.42 -7.44 21.34
N ALA A 272 3.91 -6.98 20.20
CA ALA A 272 2.67 -7.47 19.64
C ALA A 272 2.94 -8.73 18.78
N TYR A 273 1.90 -9.50 18.49
CA TYR A 273 1.99 -10.73 17.69
C TYR A 273 0.90 -10.78 16.62
N SER A 274 1.30 -11.18 15.41
CA SER A 274 0.39 -11.43 14.29
C SER A 274 -0.49 -12.68 14.53
N ALA A 275 -1.48 -12.89 13.68
CA ALA A 275 -2.29 -14.11 13.67
C ALA A 275 -1.46 -15.40 13.44
N ASN A 276 -0.29 -15.27 12.80
CA ASN A 276 0.65 -16.37 12.55
C ASN A 276 1.64 -16.57 13.71
N GLY A 277 1.57 -15.76 14.77
CA GLY A 277 2.47 -15.80 15.92
C GLY A 277 3.82 -15.13 15.70
N THR A 278 4.02 -14.43 14.58
CA THR A 278 5.23 -13.64 14.33
C THR A 278 5.22 -12.33 15.13
N ALA A 279 6.38 -11.90 15.60
CA ALA A 279 6.53 -10.72 16.44
C ALA A 279 6.34 -9.41 15.66
N LEU A 280 5.75 -8.41 16.30
CA LEU A 280 5.53 -7.05 15.81
C LEU A 280 6.12 -6.08 16.84
N ILE A 281 7.15 -5.34 16.45
CA ILE A 281 7.87 -4.39 17.32
C ILE A 281 7.92 -3.05 16.60
N GLN A 282 7.54 -1.98 17.31
CA GLN A 282 7.74 -0.62 16.82
C GLN A 282 9.14 -0.11 17.21
N GLN A 283 9.83 0.53 16.27
CA GLN A 283 11.15 1.12 16.50
C GLN A 283 11.10 2.18 17.60
N GLN A 284 12.11 2.16 18.49
CA GLN A 284 12.19 3.05 19.65
C GLN A 284 13.08 4.27 19.41
N SER A 285 13.56 4.46 18.16
CA SER A 285 14.33 5.61 17.71
C SER A 285 14.03 5.91 16.24
N ILE A 286 14.30 7.14 15.78
CA ILE A 286 14.05 7.58 14.39
C ILE A 286 14.82 6.74 13.35
N ARG A 287 16.00 6.21 13.73
CA ARG A 287 16.87 5.37 12.89
C ARG A 287 16.95 3.91 13.36
N GLY A 288 15.96 3.48 14.14
CA GLY A 288 15.92 2.17 14.82
C GLY A 288 15.23 1.06 14.04
N SER A 289 14.84 1.29 12.78
CA SER A 289 14.10 0.33 11.95
C SER A 289 14.82 -1.00 11.79
N PHE A 290 16.13 -0.98 11.48
CA PHE A 290 16.95 -2.19 11.42
C PHE A 290 16.91 -2.98 12.72
N ALA A 291 17.16 -2.34 13.87
CA ALA A 291 17.21 -3.02 15.16
C ALA A 291 15.85 -3.64 15.54
N ALA A 292 14.74 -2.94 15.28
CA ALA A 292 13.39 -3.45 15.51
C ALA A 292 13.04 -4.62 14.57
N ALA A 293 13.39 -4.54 13.28
CA ALA A 293 13.19 -5.62 12.32
C ALA A 293 14.06 -6.85 12.65
N ALA A 294 15.31 -6.65 13.06
CA ALA A 294 16.18 -7.72 13.55
C ALA A 294 15.61 -8.36 14.82
N ALA A 295 15.14 -7.57 15.79
CA ALA A 295 14.51 -8.08 17.01
C ALA A 295 13.24 -8.91 16.72
N MET A 296 12.44 -8.52 15.72
CA MET A 296 11.30 -9.35 15.26
C MET A 296 11.77 -10.74 14.79
N LEU A 297 12.80 -10.83 13.94
CA LEU A 297 13.35 -12.12 13.51
C LEU A 297 14.01 -12.91 14.65
N ILE A 298 14.60 -12.24 15.64
CA ILE A 298 15.19 -12.89 16.83
C ILE A 298 14.09 -13.60 17.63
N ILE A 299 12.98 -12.91 17.91
CA ILE A 299 11.83 -13.50 18.63
C ILE A 299 11.20 -14.64 17.81
N ASP A 300 11.03 -14.48 16.50
CA ASP A 300 10.47 -15.52 15.62
C ASP A 300 11.32 -16.80 15.60
N ASN A 301 12.62 -16.71 15.92
CA ASN A 301 13.53 -17.85 16.05
C ASN A 301 13.67 -18.35 17.51
N GLY A 302 12.77 -17.94 18.41
CA GLY A 302 12.74 -18.39 19.80
C GLY A 302 13.91 -17.87 20.64
N LYS A 303 14.43 -16.69 20.31
CA LYS A 303 15.53 -16.01 21.02
C LYS A 303 15.03 -14.70 21.65
N THR A 304 15.78 -14.21 22.63
CA THR A 304 15.52 -12.91 23.28
C THR A 304 16.43 -11.86 22.64
N PRO A 305 15.89 -10.75 22.10
CA PRO A 305 16.70 -9.65 21.57
C PRO A 305 17.27 -8.78 22.70
N ASP A 306 18.36 -8.05 22.42
CA ASP A 306 18.81 -7.01 23.35
C ASP A 306 17.94 -5.75 23.23
N TYR A 307 16.98 -5.64 24.13
CA TYR A 307 16.10 -4.47 24.26
C TYR A 307 16.83 -3.18 24.66
N ALA A 308 18.08 -3.24 25.15
CA ALA A 308 18.89 -2.05 25.37
C ALA A 308 19.44 -1.47 24.05
N THR A 309 19.75 -2.34 23.07
CA THR A 309 20.20 -1.96 21.72
C THR A 309 19.07 -1.32 20.90
N LEU A 310 17.84 -1.85 21.00
CA LEU A 310 16.63 -1.26 20.38
C LEU A 310 16.42 0.24 20.69
N LYS A 311 16.86 0.68 21.87
CA LYS A 311 16.72 2.06 22.36
C LYS A 311 17.87 2.99 21.93
N LYS A 312 18.95 2.47 21.33
CA LYS A 312 20.22 3.19 21.14
C LYS A 312 20.66 3.36 19.69
N THR A 313 20.42 2.38 18.83
CA THR A 313 21.10 2.33 17.53
C THR A 313 20.54 3.33 16.51
N CYS A 314 21.45 4.12 15.94
CA CYS A 314 21.44 4.43 14.52
C CYS A 314 22.17 3.29 13.77
N ALA A 315 21.80 3.01 12.52
CA ALA A 315 22.28 1.84 11.77
C ALA A 315 23.76 1.87 11.31
N GLU A 316 24.58 2.84 11.74
CA GLU A 316 25.78 3.23 10.98
C GLU A 316 27.07 2.41 11.25
N ASP A 317 27.15 1.61 12.33
CA ASP A 317 28.41 0.93 12.71
C ASP A 317 28.41 -0.62 12.55
N GLU A 318 27.30 -1.33 12.77
CA GLU A 318 27.29 -2.81 12.74
C GLU A 318 25.94 -3.42 12.27
N GLU A 319 25.69 -3.46 10.96
CA GLU A 319 24.45 -4.00 10.33
C GLU A 319 24.14 -5.50 10.58
N PHE A 320 24.94 -6.21 11.38
CA PHE A 320 24.72 -7.63 11.68
C PHE A 320 24.80 -8.01 13.17
N SER A 321 25.33 -7.16 14.06
CA SER A 321 25.61 -7.57 15.44
C SER A 321 24.37 -8.05 16.21
N PRO A 322 23.17 -7.44 16.13
CA PRO A 322 22.00 -7.93 16.89
C PRO A 322 21.62 -9.39 16.56
N LEU A 323 21.76 -9.79 15.29
CA LEU A 323 21.48 -11.17 14.86
C LEU A 323 22.60 -12.12 15.32
N GLN A 324 23.85 -11.71 15.20
CA GLN A 324 25.01 -12.52 15.57
C GLN A 324 25.09 -12.72 17.10
N ASP A 325 24.82 -11.69 17.89
CA ASP A 325 24.75 -11.72 19.36
C ASP A 325 23.64 -12.66 19.85
N ALA A 326 22.49 -12.68 19.16
CA ALA A 326 21.42 -13.65 19.39
C ALA A 326 21.79 -15.10 18.96
N SER A 327 23.04 -15.35 18.54
CA SER A 327 23.55 -16.61 18.02
C SER A 327 22.81 -17.09 16.75
N LEU A 328 22.37 -16.15 15.92
CA LEU A 328 21.78 -16.41 14.61
C LEU A 328 22.85 -16.19 13.52
N MET A 329 22.77 -16.95 12.43
CA MET A 329 23.69 -16.81 11.30
C MET A 329 22.99 -16.02 10.18
N PRO A 330 23.25 -14.70 10.05
CA PRO A 330 22.72 -13.92 8.94
C PRO A 330 23.34 -14.37 7.61
N MET A 331 22.53 -14.38 6.57
CA MET A 331 22.93 -14.62 5.18
C MET A 331 22.55 -13.38 4.37
N GLU A 332 23.54 -12.62 3.87
CA GLU A 332 23.33 -11.58 2.87
C GLU A 332 23.06 -12.23 1.51
N THR A 333 22.03 -11.76 0.81
CA THR A 333 21.82 -12.02 -0.61
C THR A 333 21.39 -10.73 -1.30
N ARG A 334 21.95 -10.45 -2.48
CA ARG A 334 21.61 -9.26 -3.25
C ARG A 334 20.55 -9.58 -4.28
N ILE A 335 19.51 -8.75 -4.37
CA ILE A 335 18.43 -8.90 -5.34
C ILE A 335 18.44 -7.81 -6.42
N ALA A 336 17.84 -8.12 -7.57
CA ALA A 336 17.62 -7.16 -8.64
C ALA A 336 16.40 -6.24 -8.33
N THR A 337 16.34 -5.07 -8.95
CA THR A 337 15.17 -4.15 -8.87
C THR A 337 14.06 -4.47 -9.86
N SER A 338 14.28 -5.45 -10.74
CA SER A 338 13.33 -5.85 -11.77
C SER A 338 12.24 -6.78 -11.21
N LYS A 339 11.37 -7.34 -12.08
CA LYS A 339 10.35 -8.30 -11.63
C LYS A 339 10.99 -9.59 -11.10
N GLU A 340 12.14 -9.92 -11.64
CA GLU A 340 12.95 -11.09 -11.32
C GLU A 340 13.41 -11.03 -9.85
N GLY A 341 13.86 -9.88 -9.34
CA GLY A 341 14.26 -9.76 -7.94
C GLY A 341 13.13 -9.96 -6.92
N ILE A 342 11.88 -9.65 -7.27
CA ILE A 342 10.70 -10.01 -6.45
C ILE A 342 10.46 -11.52 -6.44
N LYS A 343 10.70 -12.19 -7.58
CA LYS A 343 10.62 -13.65 -7.68
C LYS A 343 11.76 -14.32 -6.89
N ASP A 344 12.97 -13.80 -7.00
CA ASP A 344 14.13 -14.28 -6.25
C ASP A 344 13.92 -14.11 -4.74
N LEU A 345 13.41 -12.96 -4.30
CA LEU A 345 13.03 -12.71 -2.91
C LEU A 345 11.94 -13.69 -2.43
N LYS A 346 10.95 -14.03 -3.26
CA LYS A 346 9.95 -15.04 -2.93
C LYS A 346 10.58 -16.42 -2.73
N GLU A 347 11.46 -16.85 -3.64
CA GLU A 347 12.15 -18.15 -3.54
C GLU A 347 13.06 -18.22 -2.30
N LEU A 348 13.72 -17.11 -1.94
CA LEU A 348 14.48 -16.98 -0.70
C LEU A 348 13.58 -17.13 0.54
N ILE A 349 12.43 -16.46 0.56
CA ILE A 349 11.47 -16.50 1.68
C ILE A 349 10.85 -17.89 1.84
N GLU A 350 10.41 -18.52 0.75
CA GLU A 350 9.86 -19.88 0.79
C GLU A 350 10.88 -20.92 1.29
N LYS A 351 12.17 -20.70 1.00
CA LYS A 351 13.26 -21.62 1.38
C LYS A 351 13.73 -21.44 2.83
N ASN A 352 13.93 -20.19 3.28
CA ASN A 352 14.60 -19.90 4.55
C ASN A 352 13.65 -19.30 5.61
N GLY A 353 12.48 -18.80 5.21
CA GLY A 353 11.59 -17.98 6.01
C GLY A 353 11.82 -16.47 5.81
N SER A 354 11.18 -15.67 6.64
CA SER A 354 11.16 -14.20 6.56
C SER A 354 12.55 -13.57 6.46
N ALA A 355 12.61 -12.43 5.77
CA ALA A 355 13.87 -11.74 5.47
C ALA A 355 13.82 -10.26 5.89
N LEU A 356 14.93 -9.73 6.40
CA LEU A 356 15.11 -8.28 6.47
C LEU A 356 15.38 -7.77 5.04
N VAL A 357 14.71 -6.69 4.67
CA VAL A 357 14.91 -6.00 3.40
C VAL A 357 15.02 -4.51 3.70
N THR A 358 16.17 -3.92 3.37
CA THR A 358 16.30 -2.46 3.36
C THR A 358 15.63 -1.92 2.10
N ILE A 359 14.76 -0.94 2.28
CA ILE A 359 14.04 -0.22 1.24
C ILE A 359 14.35 1.27 1.34
N HIS A 360 14.18 1.98 0.24
CA HIS A 360 14.63 3.35 0.10
C HIS A 360 13.47 4.26 -0.31
N ASP A 361 13.22 5.27 0.52
CA ASP A 361 12.25 6.32 0.26
C ASP A 361 12.94 7.70 0.18
N SER A 362 12.44 8.58 -0.68
CA SER A 362 13.03 9.92 -0.89
C SER A 362 12.84 10.89 0.27
N ILE A 363 11.90 10.61 1.19
CA ILE A 363 11.55 11.45 2.35
C ILE A 363 12.09 10.80 3.62
N VAL A 364 11.79 9.50 3.82
CA VAL A 364 12.18 8.77 5.05
C VAL A 364 13.65 8.32 5.02
N GLY A 365 14.22 8.15 3.82
CA GLY A 365 15.57 7.61 3.62
C GLY A 365 15.56 6.09 3.57
N ASP A 366 16.62 5.50 4.10
CA ASP A 366 16.84 4.05 4.12
C ASP A 366 16.12 3.44 5.34
N HIS A 367 15.27 2.44 5.12
CA HIS A 367 14.43 1.82 6.15
C HIS A 367 14.42 0.31 6.02
N THR A 368 14.59 -0.41 7.12
CA THR A 368 14.54 -1.88 7.10
C THR A 368 13.15 -2.38 7.50
N ILE A 369 12.57 -3.23 6.67
CA ILE A 369 11.34 -3.98 6.94
C ILE A 369 11.62 -5.47 7.05
N VAL A 370 10.68 -6.24 7.61
CA VAL A 370 10.70 -7.71 7.47
C VAL A 370 9.70 -8.11 6.38
N VAL A 371 10.11 -8.91 5.39
CA VAL A 371 9.21 -9.47 4.38
C VAL A 371 8.95 -10.94 4.71
N ASP A 372 7.67 -11.29 4.89
CA ASP A 372 7.22 -12.60 5.39
C ASP A 372 6.65 -13.50 4.31
N GLU A 373 5.93 -12.95 3.33
CA GLU A 373 5.31 -13.71 2.25
C GLU A 373 5.20 -12.87 0.97
N ILE A 374 5.35 -13.51 -0.18
CA ILE A 374 5.03 -12.93 -1.50
C ILE A 374 4.03 -13.86 -2.19
N SER A 375 2.91 -13.32 -2.65
CA SER A 375 1.83 -14.12 -3.24
C SER A 375 2.30 -14.90 -4.48
N SER A 376 1.64 -16.03 -4.77
CA SER A 376 2.02 -16.90 -5.90
C SER A 376 1.96 -16.23 -7.26
N ASP A 377 1.14 -15.19 -7.43
CA ASP A 377 1.03 -14.36 -8.63
C ASP A 377 1.98 -13.15 -8.65
N LEU A 378 2.84 -13.02 -7.63
CA LEU A 378 3.80 -11.93 -7.41
C LEU A 378 3.17 -10.52 -7.32
N LYS A 379 1.85 -10.41 -7.11
CA LYS A 379 1.15 -9.12 -7.04
C LYS A 379 1.15 -8.49 -5.66
N ASN A 380 1.21 -9.28 -4.60
CA ASN A 380 1.05 -8.85 -3.21
C ASN A 380 2.24 -9.30 -2.36
N VAL A 381 2.58 -8.52 -1.34
CA VAL A 381 3.65 -8.81 -0.39
C VAL A 381 3.13 -8.58 1.02
N CYS A 382 3.27 -9.56 1.91
CA CYS A 382 3.06 -9.42 3.34
C CYS A 382 4.40 -9.08 4.01
N LEU A 383 4.40 -7.99 4.78
CA LEU A 383 5.60 -7.47 5.43
C LEU A 383 5.26 -6.87 6.80
N ARG A 384 6.26 -6.81 7.68
CA ARG A 384 6.20 -6.10 8.95
C ARG A 384 7.02 -4.82 8.89
N ASP A 385 6.38 -3.71 9.27
CA ASP A 385 6.96 -2.37 9.23
C ASP A 385 7.25 -1.88 10.66
N PRO A 386 8.53 -1.77 11.06
CA PRO A 386 8.90 -1.30 12.39
C PRO A 386 8.58 0.19 12.64
N ASN A 387 8.34 1.01 11.61
CA ASN A 387 7.94 2.41 11.87
C ASN A 387 6.59 2.47 12.62
N HIS A 388 5.70 1.54 12.28
CA HIS A 388 4.31 1.51 12.77
C HIS A 388 4.01 0.33 13.70
N GLY A 389 4.92 -0.65 13.81
CA GLY A 389 4.67 -1.90 14.53
C GLY A 389 3.57 -2.75 13.87
N TRP A 390 3.42 -2.63 12.54
CA TRP A 390 2.33 -3.28 11.79
C TRP A 390 2.78 -4.51 11.02
N GLU A 391 1.86 -5.45 10.83
CA GLU A 391 1.88 -6.38 9.70
C GLU A 391 0.93 -5.82 8.62
N ILE A 392 1.43 -5.61 7.41
CA ILE A 392 0.66 -5.08 6.29
C ILE A 392 0.84 -5.94 5.03
N THR A 393 -0.20 -5.98 4.20
CA THR A 393 -0.10 -6.49 2.84
C THR A 393 -0.12 -5.32 1.88
N VAL A 394 0.93 -5.18 1.07
CA VAL A 394 1.10 -4.13 0.06
C VAL A 394 1.10 -4.70 -1.36
N LYS A 395 0.87 -3.84 -2.34
CA LYS A 395 1.09 -4.18 -3.75
C LYS A 395 2.60 -4.37 -3.98
N SER A 396 3.01 -5.49 -4.56
CA SER A 396 4.41 -5.82 -4.94
C SER A 396 5.11 -4.72 -5.75
N ARG A 397 4.36 -4.00 -6.59
CA ARG A 397 4.87 -2.83 -7.34
C ARG A 397 5.35 -1.69 -6.42
N ALA A 398 4.80 -1.56 -5.21
CA ALA A 398 5.16 -0.54 -4.23
C ALA A 398 6.48 -0.87 -3.53
N LEU A 399 6.68 -2.13 -3.16
CA LEU A 399 7.97 -2.62 -2.67
C LEU A 399 9.05 -2.44 -3.75
N ARG A 400 8.81 -2.94 -4.96
CA ARG A 400 9.80 -2.90 -6.06
C ARG A 400 10.26 -1.49 -6.43
N LYS A 401 9.40 -0.46 -6.32
CA LYS A 401 9.79 0.95 -6.54
C LYS A 401 10.84 1.47 -5.53
N ARG A 402 10.86 0.90 -4.32
CA ARG A 402 11.72 1.30 -3.20
C ARG A 402 12.96 0.42 -3.06
N LEU A 403 13.08 -0.63 -3.86
CA LEU A 403 14.32 -1.38 -3.97
C LEU A 403 15.34 -0.62 -4.84
N LYS A 404 16.58 -0.52 -4.41
CA LYS A 404 17.75 -0.12 -5.22
C LYS A 404 18.50 -1.36 -5.73
N GLY A 405 19.34 -1.15 -6.75
CA GLY A 405 20.08 -2.23 -7.41
C GLY A 405 21.16 -2.78 -6.51
N GLY A 406 21.03 -4.04 -6.10
CA GLY A 406 21.98 -4.68 -5.19
C GLY A 406 21.61 -4.57 -3.71
N ASP A 407 20.36 -4.22 -3.39
CA ASP A 407 19.85 -4.22 -2.02
C ASP A 407 20.11 -5.55 -1.30
N ILE A 408 20.47 -5.41 -0.03
CA ILE A 408 20.84 -6.50 0.85
C ILE A 408 19.58 -7.08 1.50
N VAL A 409 19.29 -8.33 1.14
CA VAL A 409 18.32 -9.18 1.81
C VAL A 409 19.07 -9.98 2.87
N ILE A 410 18.68 -9.87 4.14
CA ILE A 410 19.31 -10.60 5.24
C ILE A 410 18.34 -11.65 5.77
N GLN A 411 18.73 -12.91 5.71
CA GLN A 411 17.94 -14.01 6.26
C GLN A 411 18.66 -14.71 7.40
N VAL A 412 17.90 -15.18 8.39
CA VAL A 412 18.41 -16.07 9.43
C VAL A 412 18.34 -17.50 8.91
N LYS A 413 19.48 -18.19 8.89
CA LYS A 413 19.49 -19.62 8.56
C LYS A 413 18.77 -20.41 9.67
N LYS A 414 17.61 -21.00 9.35
CA LYS A 414 16.96 -21.98 10.24
C LYS A 414 17.92 -23.14 10.51
N ASN A 415 18.12 -23.47 11.78
CA ASN A 415 18.75 -24.73 12.17
C ASN A 415 17.77 -25.86 11.82
N ALA A 416 18.21 -26.74 10.93
CA ALA A 416 17.44 -27.89 10.42
C ALA A 416 17.49 -29.09 11.39
#